data_AF-K1T1V9-F1
#
_entry.id   AF-K1T1V9-F1
#
_cell.length_a   1.000
_cell.length_b   1.000
_cell.length_c   1.000
_cell.angle_alpha   90.00
_cell.angle_beta   90.00
_cell.angle_gamma   90.00
#
_symmetry.space_group_name_H-M   'P 1'
#
loop_
_entity.id
_entity.type
_entity.pdbx_description
1 polymer ?
#
loop_
_entity_poly.entity_id
_entity_poly.type
_entity_poly.pdbx_seq_one_letter_code
_entity_poly.pdbx_strand_id
1 'polypeptide(L)' 'MVLEFLDADSYEEKLNILAGLHHRITNEMITTMAISCDIEVNDGEPEERYEELKNCLLTMEKFECNRLR' A
#
# COMPACT_ATOMS: atom_id res chain seq x y z
N MET A 1 13.16 -1.99 0.39
CA MET A 1 12.01 -1.07 0.33
C MET A 1 10.72 -1.75 -0.14
N VAL A 2 10.62 -2.37 -1.33
CA VAL A 2 9.43 -3.24 -1.60
C VAL A 2 9.44 -4.47 -0.70
N LEU A 3 10.59 -5.12 -0.53
CA LEU A 3 10.74 -6.22 0.44
C LEU A 3 10.33 -5.80 1.86
N GLU A 4 10.75 -4.62 2.31
CA GLU A 4 10.35 -4.07 3.62
C GLU A 4 8.82 -3.89 3.71
N PHE A 5 8.16 -3.47 2.63
CA PHE A 5 6.71 -3.39 2.60
C PHE A 5 6.06 -4.78 2.72
N LEU A 6 6.64 -5.78 2.06
CA LEU A 6 6.15 -7.16 2.12
C LEU A 6 6.35 -7.77 3.52
N ASP A 7 7.46 -7.46 4.16
CA ASP A 7 7.83 -7.93 5.50
C ASP A 7 7.11 -7.18 6.63
N ALA A 8 6.47 -6.04 6.34
CA ALA A 8 5.76 -5.24 7.35
C ALA A 8 4.49 -5.95 7.87
N ASP A 9 4.36 -5.99 9.20
CA ASP A 9 3.30 -6.69 9.94
C ASP A 9 2.03 -5.85 10.11
N SER A 10 2.12 -4.53 9.95
CA SER A 10 0.99 -3.61 10.13
C SER A 10 0.75 -2.71 8.91
N TYR A 11 -0.50 -2.29 8.69
CA TYR A 11 -0.80 -1.32 7.63
C TYR A 11 -0.15 0.05 7.87
N GLU A 12 0.06 0.45 9.12
CA GLU A 12 0.78 1.68 9.45
C GLU A 12 2.23 1.64 8.93
N GLU A 13 2.95 0.55 9.18
CA GLU A 13 4.30 0.36 8.66
C GLU A 13 4.32 0.30 7.13
N LYS A 14 3.37 -0.42 6.52
CA LYS A 14 3.20 -0.46 5.06
C LYS A 14 3.00 0.95 4.48
N LEU A 15 2.17 1.78 5.11
CA LEU A 15 1.92 3.17 4.70
C LEU A 15 3.18 4.04 4.81
N ASN A 16 3.95 3.89 5.90
CA ASN A 16 5.19 4.63 6.09
C ASN A 16 6.24 4.26 5.02
N ILE A 17 6.36 2.99 4.69
CA ILE A 17 7.27 2.50 3.64
C ILE A 17 6.81 2.98 2.26
N LEU A 18 5.50 2.92 1.99
CA LEU A 18 4.89 3.40 0.76
C LEU A 18 5.17 4.90 0.56
N ALA A 19 5.01 5.73 1.60
CA ALA A 19 5.34 7.14 1.56
C ALA A 19 6.83 7.39 1.28
N GLY A 20 7.72 6.59 1.88
CA GLY A 20 9.16 6.64 1.59
C GLY A 20 9.52 6.27 0.14
N LEU A 21 8.69 5.46 -0.52
CA LEU A 21 8.87 5.04 -1.90
C LEU A 21 8.35 6.04 -2.94
N HIS A 22 7.46 6.98 -2.55
CA HIS A 22 6.67 7.83 -3.46
C HIS A 22 7.49 8.48 -4.58
N HIS A 23 8.65 9.08 -4.26
CA HIS A 23 9.50 9.78 -5.23
C HIS A 23 10.14 8.90 -6.33
N ARG A 24 10.14 7.58 -6.16
CA ARG A 24 10.78 6.61 -7.08
C ARG A 24 9.90 5.40 -7.35
N ILE A 25 8.62 5.49 -6.99
CA ILE A 25 7.71 4.37 -7.12
C ILE A 25 7.42 4.09 -8.59
N THR A 26 7.32 2.82 -8.94
CA THR A 26 6.97 2.38 -10.29
C THR A 26 5.70 1.56 -10.27
N ASN A 27 5.05 1.45 -11.42
CA ASN A 27 3.86 0.63 -11.60
C ASN A 27 4.06 -0.84 -11.20
N GLU A 28 5.25 -1.40 -11.43
CA GLU A 28 5.58 -2.78 -11.03
C GLU A 28 5.65 -2.94 -9.51
N MET A 29 6.24 -1.96 -8.82
CA MET A 29 6.31 -1.94 -7.36
C MET A 29 4.90 -1.84 -6.75
N ILE A 30 4.06 -0.95 -7.28
CA ILE A 30 2.65 -0.79 -6.84
C ILE A 30 1.89 -2.09 -7.06
N THR A 31 1.99 -2.69 -8.25
CA THR A 31 1.33 -3.95 -8.58
C THR A 31 1.72 -5.08 -7.61
N THR A 32 3.02 -5.21 -7.32
CA THR A 32 3.53 -6.22 -6.39
C THR A 32 2.98 -6.01 -4.98
N MET A 33 2.99 -4.78 -4.49
CA MET A 33 2.47 -4.43 -3.16
C MET A 33 0.96 -4.63 -3.06
N ALA A 34 0.21 -4.24 -4.10
CA ALA A 34 -1.23 -4.41 -4.18
C ALA A 34 -1.63 -5.89 -4.12
N ILE A 35 -0.98 -6.75 -4.91
CA ILE A 35 -1.20 -8.21 -4.89
C ILE A 35 -0.90 -8.79 -3.50
N SER A 36 0.17 -8.35 -2.84
CA SER A 36 0.51 -8.85 -1.49
C SER A 36 -0.53 -8.50 -0.42
N CYS A 37 -1.34 -7.46 -0.65
CA CYS A 37 -2.39 -7.01 0.25
C CYS A 37 -3.79 -7.42 -0.20
N ASP A 38 -3.92 -8.21 -1.29
CA ASP A 38 -5.20 -8.54 -1.92
C ASP A 38 -6.03 -7.28 -2.32
N ILE A 39 -5.33 -6.24 -2.78
CA ILE A 39 -5.92 -4.98 -3.24
C ILE A 39 -5.88 -4.95 -4.77
N GLU A 40 -7.03 -4.68 -5.38
CA GLU A 40 -7.10 -4.36 -6.80
C GLU A 40 -6.80 -2.86 -7.00
N VAL A 41 -5.85 -2.55 -7.89
CA VAL A 41 -5.50 -1.18 -8.26
C VAL A 41 -5.68 -1.06 -9.76
N ASN A 42 -6.43 -0.06 -10.20
CA ASN A 42 -6.75 0.14 -11.60
C ASN A 42 -5.51 0.53 -12.42
N ASP A 43 -5.60 0.37 -13.73
CA ASP A 43 -4.59 0.90 -14.64
C ASP A 43 -4.62 2.43 -14.64
N GLY A 44 -3.46 3.05 -14.74
CA GLY A 44 -3.29 4.50 -14.67
C GLY A 44 -1.84 4.92 -14.54
N GLU A 45 -1.61 6.21 -14.39
CA GLU A 45 -0.27 6.76 -14.13
C GLU A 45 0.22 6.34 -12.72
N PRO A 46 1.54 6.25 -12.48
CA PRO A 46 2.08 5.80 -11.19
C PRO A 46 1.53 6.56 -9.98
N GLU A 47 1.25 7.86 -10.13
CA GLU A 47 0.70 8.70 -9.06
C GLU A 47 -0.74 8.32 -8.70
N GLU A 48 -1.59 8.07 -9.72
CA GLU A 48 -2.98 7.69 -9.52
C GLU A 48 -3.06 6.34 -8.81
N ARG A 49 -2.25 5.39 -9.27
CA ARG A 49 -2.16 4.03 -8.70
C ARG A 49 -1.58 4.04 -7.29
N TYR A 50 -0.64 4.93 -7.02
CA TYR A 50 -0.09 5.15 -5.68
C TYR A 50 -1.16 5.65 -4.71
N GLU A 51 -1.92 6.67 -5.09
CA GLU A 51 -2.99 7.21 -4.23
C GLU A 51 -4.11 6.19 -4.02
N GLU A 52 -4.47 5.40 -5.03
CA GLU A 52 -5.46 4.32 -4.89
C GLU A 52 -5.01 3.27 -3.85
N LEU A 53 -3.80 2.73 -4.00
CA LEU A 53 -3.23 1.77 -3.05
C LEU A 53 -3.18 2.34 -1.63
N LYS A 54 -2.71 3.58 -1.48
CA LYS A 54 -2.63 4.29 -0.19
C LYS A 54 -4.01 4.46 0.46
N ASN A 55 -5.02 4.83 -0.31
CA ASN A 55 -6.39 5.00 0.20
C ASN A 55 -7.00 3.66 0.64
N CYS A 56 -6.74 2.58 -0.08
CA CYS A 56 -7.14 1.23 0.33
C CYS A 56 -6.47 0.83 1.66
N LEU A 57 -5.16 1.00 1.78
CA LEU A 57 -4.41 0.69 3.01
C LEU A 57 -4.89 1.53 4.21
N LEU A 58 -5.14 2.84 4.02
CA LEU A 58 -5.72 3.71 5.06
C LEU A 58 -7.12 3.25 5.50
N THR A 59 -7.90 2.73 4.57
CA THR A 59 -9.24 2.22 4.86
C THR A 59 -9.14 0.93 5.68
N MET A 60 -8.27 0.00 5.27
CA MET A 60 -8.03 -1.26 5.98
C MET A 60 -7.46 -1.05 7.39
N GLU A 61 -6.51 -0.12 7.55
CA GLU A 61 -5.95 0.29 8.84
C GLU A 61 -7.05 0.73 9.83
N LYS A 62 -7.96 1.60 9.37
CA LYS A 62 -9.14 2.00 10.17
C LYS A 62 -10.05 0.83 10.53
N PHE A 63 -10.25 -0.15 9.63
CA PHE A 63 -11.13 -1.28 9.91
C PHE A 63 -10.47 -2.37 10.77
N GLU A 64 -9.16 -2.56 10.69
CA GLU A 64 -8.44 -3.50 11.56
C GLU A 64 -8.29 -2.97 12.98
N CYS A 65 -8.03 -1.67 13.16
CA CYS A 65 -8.11 -1.02 14.47
C CYS A 65 -9.50 -1.17 15.13
N ASN A 66 -10.55 -1.32 14.32
CA ASN A 66 -11.92 -1.54 14.78
C ASN A 66 -12.32 -3.02 14.93
N ARG A 67 -11.49 -3.99 14.47
CA ARG A 67 -11.79 -5.43 14.56
C ARG A 67 -11.48 -6.05 15.93
N LEU A 68 -10.79 -5.32 16.80
CA LEU A 68 -10.49 -5.76 18.17
C LEU A 68 -11.14 -4.83 19.20
N ARG A 69 -12.46 -5.00 19.40
CA ARG A 69 -13.14 -4.71 20.66
C ARG A 69 -14.21 -5.74 20.94
#